data_AF-A0A950VL52-F1
#
_entry.id   AF-A0A950VL52-F1
#
_cell.length_a   1.000
_cell.length_b   1.000
_cell.length_c   1.000
_cell.angle_alpha   90.00
_cell.angle_beta   90.00
_cell.angle_gamma   90.00
#
_symmetry.space_group_name_H-M   'P 1'
#
loop_
_entity.id
_entity.type
_entity.pdbx_description
1 polymer ?
#
loop_
_entity_poly.entity_id
_entity_poly.type
_entity_poly.pdbx_seq_one_letter_code
_entity_poly.pdbx_strand_id
1 'polypeptide(L)'
;MLFRDRREAGRVLADKLQALADRPDVLVLALPRGGVPVAFEIARALHASLDVFLVRKLGVPGYEELAMGAIATGGVRVLNDEVRTALGIPDSVIETVAAEEGQELAWRDHLYRDGRPPPDVHQRTVILVDDGLATGSTMRAAVRALRQQSPGRIVVAVPVGAPQSCAELSQEVDDLVCASMPEPFHAVGAWYGDFAPTSDEEVRQLLQQAAQATPMVQPAES
;
A
#
# COMPACT_ATOMS: atom_id res chain seq x y z
N MET A 1 -4.50 -20.51 14.10
CA MET A 1 -4.26 -19.06 13.85
C MET A 1 -2.77 -18.90 13.61
N LEU A 2 -2.38 -18.09 12.64
CA LEU A 2 -0.98 -17.93 12.23
C LEU A 2 -0.33 -16.71 12.91
N PHE A 3 -1.09 -15.63 13.07
CA PHE A 3 -0.71 -14.43 13.79
C PHE A 3 -1.75 -14.11 14.87
N ARG A 4 -1.30 -13.52 15.97
CA ARG A 4 -2.15 -13.01 17.04
C ARG A 4 -2.90 -11.77 16.60
N ASP A 5 -2.19 -10.81 16.01
CA ASP A 5 -2.69 -9.54 15.53
C ASP A 5 -1.81 -9.01 14.37
N ARG A 6 -2.18 -7.85 13.81
CA ARG A 6 -1.41 -7.20 12.74
C ARG A 6 0.00 -6.79 13.16
N ARG A 7 0.25 -6.53 14.45
CA ARG A 7 1.58 -6.12 14.94
C ARG A 7 2.53 -7.31 14.99
N GLU A 8 2.07 -8.47 15.46
CA GLU A 8 2.85 -9.71 15.43
C GLU A 8 3.23 -10.08 13.99
N ALA A 9 2.26 -9.99 13.07
CA ALA A 9 2.49 -10.17 11.64
C ALA A 9 3.55 -9.21 11.06
N GLY A 10 3.50 -7.93 11.43
CA GLY A 10 4.48 -6.93 11.02
C GLY A 10 5.90 -7.23 11.51
N ARG A 11 6.05 -7.73 12.74
CA ARG A 11 7.37 -8.15 13.28
C ARG A 11 7.94 -9.34 12.51
N VAL A 12 7.11 -10.33 12.18
CA VAL A 12 7.53 -11.48 11.37
C VAL A 12 7.99 -11.05 9.97
N LEU A 13 7.32 -10.08 9.36
CA LEU A 13 7.77 -9.50 8.09
C LEU A 13 9.06 -8.70 8.24
N ALA A 14 9.21 -7.92 9.32
CA ALA A 14 10.41 -7.15 9.58
C ALA A 14 11.66 -8.03 9.62
N ASP A 15 11.59 -9.21 10.25
CA ASP A 15 12.70 -10.17 10.30
C ASP A 15 13.13 -10.64 8.90
N LYS A 16 12.18 -10.76 7.97
CA LYS A 16 12.46 -11.14 6.57
C LYS A 16 13.04 -9.99 5.74
N LEU A 17 12.84 -8.74 6.18
CA LEU A 17 13.24 -7.52 5.47
C LEU A 17 14.54 -6.90 6.03
N GLN A 18 15.20 -7.54 6.99
CA GLN A 18 16.40 -6.99 7.68
C GLN A 18 17.55 -6.59 6.74
N ALA A 19 17.64 -7.17 5.55
CA ALA A 19 18.61 -6.76 4.53
C ALA A 19 18.40 -5.31 4.03
N LEU A 20 17.26 -4.69 4.36
CA LEU A 20 16.92 -3.30 4.02
C LEU A 20 17.04 -2.35 5.23
N ALA A 21 17.46 -2.83 6.40
CA ALA A 21 17.59 -1.99 7.60
C ALA A 21 18.67 -0.91 7.44
N ASP A 22 18.47 0.22 8.12
CA ASP A 22 19.40 1.36 8.20
C ASP A 22 19.77 2.00 6.85
N ARG A 23 19.03 1.67 5.79
CA ARG A 23 19.22 2.24 4.46
C ARG A 23 18.46 3.56 4.33
N PRO A 24 19.15 4.67 3.97
CA PRO A 24 18.52 5.99 3.88
C PRO A 24 17.56 6.10 2.69
N ASP A 25 17.67 5.22 1.69
CA ASP A 25 16.81 5.19 0.51
C ASP A 25 15.53 4.35 0.70
N VAL A 26 15.34 3.72 1.86
CA VAL A 26 14.18 2.86 2.13
C VAL A 26 13.02 3.69 2.68
N LEU A 27 11.86 3.51 2.05
CA LEU A 27 10.59 4.13 2.44
C LEU A 27 9.53 3.04 2.58
N VAL A 28 8.90 2.95 3.74
CA VAL A 28 7.78 2.04 3.98
C VAL A 28 6.48 2.77 3.71
N LEU A 29 5.69 2.25 2.78
CA LEU A 29 4.37 2.76 2.43
C LEU A 29 3.29 1.74 2.78
N ALA A 30 2.33 2.15 3.59
CA ALA A 30 1.20 1.31 3.99
C ALA A 30 -0.03 1.56 3.11
N LEU A 31 -0.70 0.50 2.68
CA LEU A 31 -2.08 0.58 2.17
C LEU A 31 -3.04 0.63 3.37
N PRO A 32 -3.77 1.74 3.58
CA PRO A 32 -4.63 1.84 4.74
C PRO A 32 -5.97 1.11 4.55
N ARG A 33 -6.62 0.69 5.63
CA ARG A 33 -6.20 0.92 7.03
C ARG A 33 -5.36 -0.21 7.60
N GLY A 34 -5.70 -1.44 7.26
CA GLY A 34 -5.10 -2.65 7.84
C GLY A 34 -3.59 -2.78 7.64
N GLY A 35 -3.04 -2.28 6.53
CA GLY A 35 -1.59 -2.30 6.31
C GLY A 35 -0.79 -1.43 7.27
N VAL A 36 -1.38 -0.40 7.90
CA VAL A 36 -0.63 0.59 8.70
C VAL A 36 -0.02 -0.02 9.98
N PRO A 37 -0.75 -0.79 10.82
CA PRO A 37 -0.13 -1.48 11.96
C PRO A 37 0.98 -2.46 11.59
N VAL A 38 0.87 -3.12 10.43
CA VAL A 38 1.90 -4.04 9.92
C VAL A 38 3.15 -3.24 9.50
N ALA A 39 2.94 -2.20 8.69
CA ALA A 39 3.98 -1.32 8.17
C ALA A 39 4.71 -0.58 9.28
N PHE A 40 4.02 -0.19 10.35
CA PHE A 40 4.62 0.46 11.52
C PHE A 40 5.70 -0.41 12.17
N GLU A 41 5.42 -1.70 12.37
CA GLU A 41 6.40 -2.61 12.97
C GLU A 41 7.59 -2.85 12.03
N ILE A 42 7.36 -2.92 10.72
CA ILE A 42 8.42 -3.00 9.69
C ILE A 42 9.29 -1.73 9.72
N ALA A 43 8.70 -0.54 9.60
CA ALA A 43 9.42 0.72 9.57
C ALA A 43 10.27 0.93 10.83
N ARG A 44 9.69 0.62 12.00
CA ARG A 44 10.40 0.71 13.28
C ARG A 44 11.61 -0.21 13.33
N ALA A 45 11.48 -1.46 12.88
CA ALA A 45 12.56 -2.43 12.91
C ALA A 45 13.67 -2.16 11.88
N LEU A 46 13.33 -1.52 10.76
CA LEU A 46 14.29 -1.16 9.71
C LEU A 46 14.88 0.24 9.88
N HIS A 47 14.44 1.02 10.87
CA HIS A 47 14.73 2.45 11.03
C HIS A 47 14.42 3.27 9.77
N ALA A 48 13.34 2.91 9.07
CA ALA A 48 12.91 3.54 7.82
C ALA A 48 11.76 4.53 8.05
N SER A 49 11.59 5.48 7.12
CA SER A 49 10.43 6.37 7.13
C SER A 49 9.15 5.58 6.83
N LEU A 50 8.06 5.91 7.52
CA LEU A 50 6.72 5.36 7.30
C LEU A 50 5.78 6.45 6.78
N ASP A 51 5.04 6.15 5.72
CA ASP A 51 3.86 6.92 5.32
C ASP A 51 2.77 6.00 4.74
N VAL A 52 1.63 6.56 4.37
CA VAL A 52 0.54 5.84 3.66
C VAL A 52 0.70 5.96 2.16
N PHE A 53 0.20 4.99 1.40
CA PHE A 53 -0.04 5.16 -0.03
C PHE A 53 -1.51 4.94 -0.31
N LEU A 54 -2.22 6.02 -0.62
CA LEU A 54 -3.64 5.97 -0.86
C LEU A 54 -3.88 5.62 -2.32
N VAL A 55 -4.76 4.64 -2.54
CA VAL A 55 -5.18 4.23 -3.88
C VAL A 55 -6.69 3.99 -3.87
N ARG A 56 -7.36 4.41 -4.94
CA ARG A 56 -8.78 4.15 -5.19
C ARG A 56 -8.91 3.57 -6.59
N LYS A 57 -9.61 2.43 -6.70
CA LYS A 57 -9.94 1.85 -8.01
C LYS A 57 -11.03 2.71 -8.65
N LEU A 58 -10.94 2.91 -9.95
CA LEU A 58 -12.02 3.47 -10.75
C LEU A 58 -12.82 2.29 -11.30
N GLY A 59 -13.96 2.00 -10.68
CA GLY A 59 -14.85 0.93 -11.11
C GLY A 59 -15.60 1.30 -12.38
N VAL A 60 -15.95 0.31 -13.20
CA VAL A 60 -16.89 0.51 -14.32
C VAL A 60 -18.29 0.69 -13.73
N PRO A 61 -19.05 1.74 -14.08
CA PRO A 61 -20.40 1.93 -13.56
C PRO A 61 -21.31 0.70 -13.82
N GLY A 62 -21.92 0.15 -12.78
CA GLY A 62 -22.74 -1.06 -12.84
C GLY A 62 -21.96 -2.38 -12.79
N TYR A 63 -20.62 -2.32 -12.75
CA TYR A 63 -19.71 -3.45 -12.57
C TYR A 63 -18.52 -3.02 -11.70
N GLU A 64 -18.78 -2.63 -10.46
CA GLU A 64 -17.81 -1.99 -9.58
C GLU A 64 -16.59 -2.88 -9.25
N GLU A 65 -16.75 -4.21 -9.37
CA GLU A 65 -15.66 -5.17 -9.23
C GLU A 65 -14.66 -5.14 -10.40
N LEU A 66 -15.10 -4.67 -11.57
CA LEU A 66 -14.26 -4.47 -12.76
C LEU A 66 -13.68 -3.05 -12.75
N ALA A 67 -12.36 -2.93 -12.62
CA ALA A 67 -11.69 -1.64 -12.61
C ALA A 67 -11.24 -1.19 -14.01
N MET A 68 -11.71 -0.02 -14.44
CA MET A 68 -11.24 0.69 -15.64
C MET A 68 -9.99 1.54 -15.38
N GLY A 69 -9.59 1.69 -14.12
CA GLY A 69 -8.39 2.42 -13.74
C GLY A 69 -8.20 2.50 -12.23
N ALA A 70 -7.29 3.35 -11.79
CA ALA A 70 -7.07 3.72 -10.40
C ALA A 70 -6.51 5.14 -10.31
N ILE A 71 -6.79 5.80 -9.20
CA ILE A 71 -6.14 7.05 -8.78
C ILE A 71 -5.37 6.81 -7.49
N ALA A 72 -4.29 7.55 -7.27
CA ALA A 72 -3.48 7.39 -6.08
C ALA A 72 -2.85 8.70 -5.58
N THR A 73 -2.28 8.65 -4.37
CA THR A 73 -1.46 9.72 -3.78
C THR A 73 -0.46 10.28 -4.80
N GLY A 74 -0.29 11.60 -4.80
CA GLY A 74 0.58 12.31 -5.75
C GLY A 74 -0.09 12.70 -7.07
N GLY A 75 -1.42 12.58 -7.16
CA GLY A 75 -2.17 12.96 -8.37
C GLY A 75 -2.05 11.95 -9.51
N VAL A 76 -1.62 10.73 -9.19
CA VAL A 76 -1.37 9.67 -10.18
C VAL A 76 -2.70 9.07 -10.64
N ARG A 77 -2.82 8.88 -11.96
CA ARG A 77 -3.95 8.19 -12.59
C ARG A 77 -3.45 7.09 -13.54
N VAL A 78 -3.87 5.87 -13.28
CA VAL A 78 -3.60 4.69 -14.09
C VAL A 78 -4.90 4.27 -14.76
N LEU A 79 -4.90 4.07 -16.07
CA LEU A 79 -6.06 3.57 -16.80
C LEU A 79 -5.79 2.14 -17.28
N ASN A 80 -6.85 1.34 -17.37
CA ASN A 80 -6.84 0.01 -17.95
C ASN A 80 -7.39 0.09 -19.38
N ASP A 81 -6.49 0.29 -20.34
CA ASP A 81 -6.87 0.52 -21.73
C ASP A 81 -7.56 -0.68 -22.38
N GLU A 82 -7.28 -1.90 -21.93
CA GLU A 82 -7.98 -3.11 -22.39
C GLU A 82 -9.46 -3.06 -22.02
N VAL A 83 -9.78 -2.75 -20.75
CA VAL A 83 -11.16 -2.62 -20.28
C VAL A 83 -11.86 -1.44 -20.95
N ARG A 84 -11.19 -0.29 -21.06
CA ARG A 84 -11.73 0.90 -21.74
C ARG A 84 -12.11 0.60 -23.18
N THR A 85 -11.22 -0.07 -23.92
CA THR A 85 -11.43 -0.38 -25.34
C THR A 85 -12.50 -1.45 -25.51
N ALA A 86 -12.44 -2.53 -24.72
CA ALA A 86 -13.38 -3.65 -24.83
C ALA A 86 -14.83 -3.24 -24.54
N LEU A 87 -15.03 -2.30 -23.61
CA LEU A 87 -16.36 -1.83 -23.22
C LEU A 87 -16.75 -0.49 -23.85
N GLY A 88 -15.88 0.12 -24.66
CA GLY A 88 -16.13 1.40 -25.31
C GLY A 88 -16.41 2.53 -24.32
N ILE A 89 -15.69 2.55 -23.18
CA ILE A 89 -15.96 3.50 -22.09
C ILE A 89 -15.55 4.92 -22.51
N PRO A 90 -16.49 5.89 -22.53
CA PRO A 90 -16.15 7.27 -22.85
C PRO A 90 -15.27 7.91 -21.77
N ASP A 91 -14.37 8.81 -22.18
CA ASP A 91 -13.50 9.53 -21.25
C ASP A 91 -14.31 10.35 -20.22
N SER A 92 -15.46 10.89 -20.61
CA SER A 92 -16.35 11.61 -19.69
C SER A 92 -16.79 10.76 -18.50
N VAL A 93 -17.04 9.46 -18.70
CA VAL A 93 -17.41 8.53 -17.63
C VAL A 93 -16.22 8.33 -16.68
N ILE A 94 -15.01 8.20 -17.23
CA ILE A 94 -13.79 8.04 -16.45
C ILE A 94 -13.55 9.29 -15.60
N GLU A 95 -13.71 10.48 -16.17
CA GLU A 95 -13.54 11.74 -15.45
C GLU A 95 -14.57 11.89 -14.31
N THR A 96 -15.84 11.50 -14.53
CA THR A 96 -16.85 11.52 -13.47
C THR A 96 -16.47 10.61 -12.31
N VAL A 97 -16.14 9.34 -12.59
CA VAL A 97 -15.77 8.39 -11.54
C VAL A 97 -14.47 8.82 -10.86
N ALA A 98 -13.48 9.32 -11.60
CA ALA A 98 -12.23 9.82 -11.03
C ALA A 98 -12.44 11.04 -10.11
N ALA A 99 -13.37 11.93 -10.45
CA ALA A 99 -13.69 13.08 -9.62
C ALA A 99 -14.39 12.67 -8.30
N GLU A 100 -15.31 11.70 -8.35
CA GLU A 100 -15.97 11.15 -7.16
C GLU A 100 -14.97 10.44 -6.25
N GLU A 101 -14.19 9.53 -6.81
CA GLU A 101 -13.16 8.79 -6.09
C GLU A 101 -12.04 9.72 -5.55
N GLY A 102 -11.75 10.80 -6.29
CA GLY A 102 -10.75 11.80 -5.94
C GLY A 102 -11.10 12.60 -4.68
N GLN A 103 -12.39 12.83 -4.41
CA GLN A 103 -12.83 13.52 -3.18
C GLN A 103 -12.53 12.69 -1.94
N GLU A 104 -12.84 11.39 -1.97
CA GLU A 104 -12.53 10.47 -0.88
C GLU A 104 -11.01 10.31 -0.68
N LEU A 105 -10.26 10.21 -1.80
CA LEU A 105 -8.80 10.15 -1.77
C LEU A 105 -8.22 11.39 -1.08
N ALA A 106 -8.66 12.59 -1.48
CA ALA A 106 -8.20 13.86 -0.92
C ALA A 106 -8.58 14.03 0.56
N TRP A 107 -9.79 13.60 0.94
CA TRP A 107 -10.23 13.63 2.34
C TRP A 107 -9.34 12.74 3.23
N ARG A 108 -9.06 11.50 2.80
CA ARG A 108 -8.15 10.60 3.55
C ARG A 108 -6.71 11.09 3.57
N ASP A 109 -6.25 11.67 2.46
CA ASP A 109 -4.92 12.27 2.37
C ASP A 109 -4.75 13.34 3.44
N HIS A 110 -5.69 14.29 3.51
CA HIS A 110 -5.70 15.31 4.54
C HIS A 110 -5.80 14.73 5.95
N LEU A 111 -6.67 13.73 6.15
CA LEU A 111 -6.88 13.10 7.47
C LEU A 111 -5.62 12.43 8.03
N TYR A 112 -4.81 11.78 7.18
CA TYR A 112 -3.62 11.03 7.61
C TYR A 112 -2.33 11.85 7.56
N ARG A 113 -2.23 12.80 6.62
CA ARG A 113 -1.02 13.60 6.44
C ARG A 113 -1.04 14.93 7.17
N ASP A 114 -2.22 15.45 7.50
CA ASP A 114 -2.40 16.75 8.16
C ASP A 114 -1.67 17.89 7.41
N GLY A 115 -1.78 17.88 6.07
CA GLY A 115 -1.14 18.87 5.19
C GLY A 115 0.34 18.62 4.88
N ARG A 116 0.95 17.55 5.41
CA ARG A 116 2.29 17.12 4.96
C ARG A 116 2.24 16.74 3.48
N PRO A 117 3.30 17.05 2.70
CA PRO A 117 3.35 16.66 1.30
C PRO A 117 3.36 15.14 1.14
N PRO A 118 2.91 14.61 -0.01
CA PRO A 118 3.12 13.22 -0.38
C PRO A 118 4.61 12.80 -0.27
N PRO A 119 4.89 11.53 0.04
CA PRO A 119 6.24 11.05 0.19
C PRO A 119 6.92 11.00 -1.18
N ASP A 120 8.14 11.50 -1.25
CA ASP A 120 8.95 11.39 -2.47
C ASP A 120 9.45 9.95 -2.61
N VAL A 121 8.99 9.27 -3.67
CA VAL A 121 9.35 7.88 -3.97
C VAL A 121 10.41 7.78 -5.07
N HIS A 122 10.77 8.88 -5.72
CA HIS A 122 11.64 8.87 -6.90
C HIS A 122 13.02 8.26 -6.56
N GLN A 123 13.43 7.25 -7.31
CA GLN A 123 14.69 6.51 -7.11
C GLN A 123 14.87 5.85 -5.73
N ARG A 124 13.81 5.76 -4.91
CA ARG A 124 13.85 5.11 -3.59
C ARG A 124 13.51 3.63 -3.67
N THR A 125 13.93 2.88 -2.64
CA THR A 125 13.44 1.53 -2.38
C THR A 125 12.14 1.63 -1.58
N VAL A 126 11.01 1.39 -2.24
CA VAL A 126 9.68 1.44 -1.62
C VAL A 126 9.27 0.05 -1.15
N ILE A 127 8.98 -0.10 0.14
CA ILE A 127 8.34 -1.28 0.71
C ILE A 127 6.85 -1.00 0.83
N LEU A 128 6.04 -1.57 -0.06
CA LEU A 128 4.58 -1.42 -0.06
C LEU A 128 3.93 -2.54 0.77
N VAL A 129 3.15 -2.18 1.78
CA VAL A 129 2.67 -3.09 2.83
C VAL A 129 1.15 -3.11 2.91
N ASP A 130 0.57 -4.29 3.08
CA ASP A 130 -0.84 -4.50 3.46
C ASP A 130 -0.97 -5.65 4.49
N ASP A 131 -2.12 -5.80 5.14
CA ASP A 131 -2.35 -6.87 6.13
C ASP A 131 -2.62 -8.25 5.52
N GLY A 132 -2.83 -8.32 4.21
CA GLY A 132 -2.79 -9.54 3.44
C GLY A 132 -3.09 -9.34 1.97
N LEU A 133 -2.93 -10.40 1.18
CA LEU A 133 -3.12 -10.38 -0.26
C LEU A 133 -4.14 -11.44 -0.70
N ALA A 134 -5.42 -11.06 -0.73
CA ALA A 134 -6.49 -11.96 -1.19
C ALA A 134 -6.53 -12.06 -2.71
N THR A 135 -7.13 -11.08 -3.40
CA THR A 135 -7.17 -11.01 -4.88
C THR A 135 -6.00 -10.21 -5.47
N GLY A 136 -5.35 -9.39 -4.62
CA GLY A 136 -4.29 -8.48 -5.00
C GLY A 136 -4.71 -7.25 -5.80
N SER A 137 -6.00 -7.00 -6.04
CA SER A 137 -6.44 -5.91 -6.92
C SER A 137 -5.98 -4.52 -6.45
N THR A 138 -6.10 -4.24 -5.15
CA THR A 138 -5.68 -2.96 -4.55
C THR A 138 -4.16 -2.81 -4.60
N MET A 139 -3.44 -3.89 -4.26
CA MET A 139 -1.98 -3.92 -4.31
C MET A 139 -1.45 -3.70 -5.74
N ARG A 140 -2.03 -4.35 -6.76
CA ARG A 140 -1.67 -4.13 -8.17
C ARG A 140 -1.93 -2.69 -8.60
N ALA A 141 -3.09 -2.12 -8.24
CA ALA A 141 -3.38 -0.72 -8.52
C ALA A 141 -2.33 0.21 -7.89
N ALA A 142 -1.94 -0.07 -6.64
CA ALA A 142 -0.91 0.69 -5.95
C ALA A 142 0.47 0.57 -6.61
N VAL A 143 0.89 -0.65 -6.97
CA VAL A 143 2.16 -0.90 -7.68
C VAL A 143 2.21 -0.14 -9.00
N ARG A 144 1.14 -0.20 -9.80
CA ARG A 144 1.07 0.52 -11.09
C ARG A 144 1.14 2.03 -10.90
N ALA A 145 0.46 2.56 -9.88
CA ALA A 145 0.52 3.97 -9.56
C ALA A 145 1.91 4.40 -9.05
N LEU A 146 2.55 3.59 -8.21
CA LEU A 146 3.93 3.83 -7.78
C LEU A 146 4.90 3.84 -8.96
N ARG A 147 4.77 2.90 -9.92
CA ARG A 147 5.64 2.87 -11.10
C ARG A 147 5.62 4.16 -11.92
N GLN A 148 4.49 4.88 -11.97
CA GLN A 148 4.43 6.19 -12.65
C GLN A 148 5.27 7.28 -11.98
N GLN A 149 5.67 7.08 -10.72
CA GLN A 149 6.51 8.00 -9.95
C GLN A 149 8.01 7.60 -9.97
N SER A 150 8.37 6.61 -10.79
CA SER A 150 9.76 6.17 -11.02
C SER A 150 10.57 5.86 -9.75
N PRO A 151 10.07 4.97 -8.86
CA PRO A 151 10.87 4.45 -7.75
C PRO A 151 12.06 3.63 -8.27
N GLY A 152 13.11 3.52 -7.45
CA GLY A 152 14.28 2.72 -7.78
C GLY A 152 14.02 1.23 -7.64
N ARG A 153 13.18 0.85 -6.67
CA ARG A 153 12.76 -0.53 -6.40
C ARG A 153 11.41 -0.55 -5.71
N ILE A 154 10.55 -1.51 -6.05
CA ILE A 154 9.28 -1.80 -5.38
C ILE A 154 9.35 -3.20 -4.77
N VAL A 155 9.27 -3.26 -3.44
CA VAL A 155 9.16 -4.48 -2.64
C VAL A 155 7.75 -4.54 -2.08
N VAL A 156 6.99 -5.60 -2.37
CA VAL A 156 5.69 -5.83 -1.71
C VAL A 156 5.91 -6.71 -0.49
N ALA A 157 5.35 -6.34 0.66
CA ALA A 157 5.41 -7.14 1.88
C ALA A 157 4.01 -7.36 2.48
N VAL A 158 3.61 -8.63 2.60
CA VAL A 158 2.29 -9.03 3.12
C VAL A 158 2.39 -10.22 4.06
N PRO A 159 1.71 -10.24 5.23
CA PRO A 159 1.86 -11.35 6.17
C PRO A 159 1.30 -12.67 5.63
N VAL A 160 0.16 -12.58 4.93
CA VAL A 160 -0.52 -13.74 4.38
C VAL A 160 -1.10 -13.42 3.01
N GLY A 161 -1.02 -14.36 2.07
CA GLY A 161 -1.53 -14.15 0.72
C GLY A 161 -2.04 -15.43 0.07
N ALA A 162 -2.95 -15.28 -0.88
CA ALA A 162 -3.36 -16.38 -1.74
C ALA A 162 -2.17 -16.74 -2.67
N PRO A 163 -1.77 -18.02 -2.77
CA PRO A 163 -0.61 -18.44 -3.56
C PRO A 163 -0.64 -17.92 -5.00
N GLN A 164 -1.79 -18.01 -5.67
CA GLN A 164 -1.96 -17.52 -7.03
C GLN A 164 -1.77 -16.00 -7.13
N SER A 165 -2.37 -15.22 -6.23
CA SER A 165 -2.23 -13.76 -6.26
C SER A 165 -0.80 -13.30 -5.92
N CYS A 166 -0.10 -14.01 -5.05
CA CYS A 166 1.33 -13.78 -4.81
C CYS A 166 2.17 -14.11 -6.05
N ALA A 167 1.92 -15.24 -6.71
CA ALA A 167 2.66 -15.64 -7.91
C ALA A 167 2.47 -14.62 -9.05
N GLU A 168 1.23 -14.20 -9.31
CA GLU A 168 0.93 -13.17 -10.32
C GLU A 168 1.59 -11.83 -9.98
N LEU A 169 1.42 -11.34 -8.75
CA LEU A 169 1.97 -10.05 -8.35
C LEU A 169 3.51 -10.02 -8.35
N SER A 170 4.17 -11.15 -8.04
CA SER A 170 5.63 -11.25 -8.06
C SER A 170 6.25 -10.97 -9.43
N GLN A 171 5.47 -11.09 -10.51
CA GLN A 171 5.90 -10.75 -11.86
C GLN A 171 5.83 -9.25 -12.16
N GLU A 172 5.12 -8.46 -11.34
CA GLU A 172 4.90 -7.02 -11.52
C GLU A 172 5.80 -6.15 -10.62
N VAL A 173 6.58 -6.75 -9.71
CA VAL A 173 7.40 -6.06 -8.69
C VAL A 173 8.83 -6.60 -8.65
N ASP A 174 9.76 -5.88 -8.01
CA ASP A 174 11.15 -6.32 -7.91
C ASP A 174 11.34 -7.40 -6.84
N ASP A 175 10.48 -7.43 -5.83
CA ASP A 175 10.46 -8.46 -4.80
C ASP A 175 9.08 -8.57 -4.15
N LEU A 176 8.72 -9.79 -3.75
CA LEU A 176 7.49 -10.08 -3.01
C LEU A 176 7.84 -10.92 -1.78
N VAL A 177 7.69 -10.30 -0.62
CA VAL A 177 7.90 -10.94 0.68
C VAL A 177 6.55 -11.28 1.28
N CYS A 178 6.20 -12.57 1.23
CA CYS A 178 5.03 -13.09 1.91
C CYS A 178 5.45 -14.00 3.08
N ALA A 179 4.92 -13.77 4.29
CA ALA A 179 5.28 -14.61 5.42
C ALA A 179 4.63 -16.00 5.37
N SER A 180 3.43 -16.13 4.79
CA SER A 180 2.75 -17.40 4.58
C SER A 180 1.77 -17.38 3.40
N MET A 181 1.73 -18.46 2.63
CA MET A 181 0.78 -18.67 1.52
C MET A 181 -0.03 -19.95 1.77
N PRO A 182 -1.03 -19.93 2.66
CA PRO A 182 -1.75 -21.14 3.06
C PRO A 182 -2.68 -21.66 1.96
N GLU A 183 -2.84 -22.97 1.89
CA GLU A 183 -3.79 -23.66 1.03
C GLU A 183 -4.69 -24.61 1.85
N PRO A 184 -6.02 -24.50 1.76
CA PRO A 184 -6.78 -23.49 0.99
C PRO A 184 -6.69 -22.08 1.61
N PHE A 185 -6.69 -21.04 0.76
CA PHE A 185 -6.81 -19.65 1.19
C PHE A 185 -8.30 -19.24 1.20
N HIS A 186 -8.81 -18.82 2.36
CA HIS A 186 -10.20 -18.38 2.50
C HIS A 186 -10.34 -16.86 2.52
N ALA A 187 -9.74 -16.21 3.52
CA ALA A 187 -9.76 -14.77 3.70
C ALA A 187 -8.55 -14.34 4.55
N VAL A 188 -8.12 -13.08 4.42
CA VAL A 188 -7.01 -12.52 5.21
C VAL A 188 -7.27 -12.67 6.70
N GLY A 189 -8.45 -12.26 7.17
CA GLY A 189 -8.80 -12.27 8.60
C GLY A 189 -8.83 -13.65 9.26
N ALA A 190 -8.93 -14.75 8.50
CA ALA A 190 -8.92 -16.11 9.04
C ALA A 190 -7.55 -16.50 9.66
N TRP A 191 -6.50 -15.76 9.32
CA TRP A 191 -5.13 -16.05 9.74
C TRP A 191 -4.70 -15.25 10.97
N TYR A 192 -5.55 -14.36 11.46
CA TYR A 192 -5.35 -13.53 12.63
C TYR A 192 -6.24 -13.97 13.79
N GLY A 193 -5.70 -13.97 15.02
CA GLY A 193 -6.49 -14.17 16.23
C GLY A 193 -7.37 -12.97 16.55
N ASP A 194 -6.85 -11.76 16.35
CA ASP A 194 -7.55 -10.49 16.38
C ASP A 194 -7.38 -9.78 15.03
N PHE A 195 -8.51 -9.61 14.33
CA PHE A 195 -8.61 -8.89 13.05
C PHE A 195 -9.60 -7.73 13.13
N ALA A 196 -9.76 -7.12 14.32
CA ALA A 196 -10.62 -5.95 14.49
C ALA A 196 -10.30 -4.86 13.46
N PRO A 197 -11.30 -4.15 12.91
CA PRO A 197 -11.04 -3.09 11.94
C PRO A 197 -10.12 -2.00 12.51
N THR A 198 -9.02 -1.72 11.82
CA THR A 198 -8.16 -0.57 12.14
C THR A 198 -8.93 0.73 11.89
N SER A 199 -8.95 1.62 12.89
CA SER A 199 -9.64 2.91 12.82
C SER A 199 -8.77 4.00 12.20
N ASP A 200 -9.37 5.08 11.71
CA ASP A 200 -8.62 6.23 11.20
C ASP A 200 -7.77 6.90 12.30
N GLU A 201 -8.25 6.87 13.54
CA GLU A 201 -7.49 7.37 14.70
C GLU A 201 -6.25 6.51 14.97
N GLU A 202 -6.38 5.18 14.89
CA GLU A 202 -5.22 4.29 15.03
C GLU A 202 -4.19 4.53 13.93
N VAL A 203 -4.63 4.74 12.68
CA VAL A 203 -3.73 5.10 11.56
C VAL A 203 -2.97 6.39 11.89
N ARG A 204 -3.66 7.45 12.30
CA ARG A 204 -3.05 8.75 12.64
C ARG A 204 -2.02 8.61 13.76
N GLN A 205 -2.37 7.89 14.84
CA GLN A 205 -1.48 7.68 15.97
C GLN A 205 -0.20 6.94 15.58
N LEU A 206 -0.29 5.89 14.76
CA LEU A 206 0.87 5.14 14.30
C LEU A 206 1.78 5.96 13.38
N LEU A 207 1.20 6.74 12.46
CA LEU A 207 1.97 7.64 11.60
C LEU A 207 2.70 8.73 12.40
N GLN A 208 2.04 9.29 13.42
CA GLN A 208 2.66 10.29 14.30
C GLN A 208 3.80 9.69 15.13
N GLN A 209 3.61 8.49 15.69
CA GLN A 209 4.65 7.79 16.44
C GLN A 209 5.87 7.47 15.56
N ALA A 210 5.65 7.04 14.32
CA ALA A 210 6.75 6.76 13.39
C ALA A 210 7.53 8.03 13.03
N ALA A 211 6.83 9.16 12.79
CA ALA A 211 7.48 10.44 12.49
C ALA A 211 8.35 10.97 13.65
N GLN A 212 8.03 10.63 14.90
CA GLN A 212 8.83 11.00 16.07
C GLN A 212 10.06 10.09 16.28
N ALA A 213 9.98 8.84 15.82
CA ALA A 213 11.05 7.86 15.98
C ALA A 213 12.17 7.99 14.94
N THR A 214 11.86 8.53 13.76
CA THR A 214 12.86 8.80 12.71
C THR A 214 13.49 10.17 12.95
N PRO A 215 14.77 10.28 13.34
CA PRO A 215 15.40 11.58 13.50
C PRO A 215 15.35 12.35 12.17
N MET A 216 14.90 13.60 12.21
CA MET A 216 14.87 14.48 11.05
C MET A 216 16.29 14.59 10.49
N VAL A 217 16.50 14.12 9.26
CA VAL A 217 17.69 14.49 8.48
C VAL A 217 17.59 16.00 8.26
N GLN A 218 18.38 16.77 9.00
CA GLN A 218 18.50 18.21 8.77
C GLN A 218 18.93 18.42 7.31
N PRO A 219 18.29 19.33 6.56
CA PRO A 219 18.80 19.69 5.25
C PRO A 219 20.21 20.25 5.45
N ALA A 220 21.17 19.77 4.64
CA ALA A 220 22.50 20.34 4.60
C ALA A 220 22.37 21.82 4.24
N GLU A 221 22.71 22.69 5.18
CA GLU A 221 22.84 24.12 4.92
C GLU A 221 23.96 24.30 3.87
N SER A 222 23.57 24.85 2.72
CA SER A 222 24.45 25.24 1.62
C SER A 222 25.16 26.56 1.89
#